data_AF-A0A8T5TVS5-F1
#
_entry.id   AF-A0A8T5TVS5-F1
#
_cell.length_a   1.000
_cell.length_b   1.000
_cell.length_c   1.000
_cell.angle_alpha   90.00
_cell.angle_beta   90.00
_cell.angle_gamma   90.00
#
_symmetry.space_group_name_H-M   'P 1'
#
loop_
_entity.id
_entity.type
_entity.pdbx_description
1 polymer ?
#
loop_
_entity_poly.entity_id
_entity_poly.type
_entity_poly.pdbx_seq_one_letter_code
_entity_poly.pdbx_strand_id
1 'polypeptide(L)'
;MDTNEEDLSSSLKEFDKKMTIFSSILEKFGLDIITKMGQTNLKITQLTDMVDELNKVTIDIKGFLPQLSNVIKNQKSLEDELNLVKSLITNLSSTPSIKTGIENTIERDESATDRRDLIVKQFNELEAKLENKDDPKYVKTILKQLRIDIFEFTGGHSMLNQFAQIITRLDSAISLNDLMNEQDTTSNTIKVEIIESIPNWINKLMIKS
;
A
#
# COMPACT_ATOMS: atom_id res chain seq x y z
N MET A 1 9.51 6.94 104.23
CA MET A 1 10.53 7.30 103.21
C MET A 1 10.04 6.73 101.89
N ASP A 2 8.76 7.00 101.56
CA ASP A 2 7.94 6.14 100.66
C ASP A 2 7.31 6.92 99.49
N THR A 3 7.31 8.24 99.52
CA THR A 3 6.69 9.08 98.49
C THR A 3 7.46 9.09 97.17
N ASN A 4 8.78 8.87 97.20
CA ASN A 4 9.60 8.80 95.98
C ASN A 4 9.45 7.47 95.23
N GLU A 5 9.10 6.37 95.92
CA GLU A 5 8.99 5.05 95.31
C GLU A 5 7.63 4.87 94.59
N GLU A 6 6.56 5.45 95.16
CA GLU A 6 5.24 5.54 94.52
C GLU A 6 5.25 6.44 93.27
N ASP A 7 5.96 7.57 93.29
CA ASP A 7 6.07 8.48 92.15
C ASP A 7 6.91 7.88 91.00
N LEU A 8 7.94 7.10 91.33
CA LEU A 8 8.72 6.36 90.33
C LEU A 8 7.89 5.23 89.71
N SER A 9 7.10 4.52 90.53
CA SER A 9 6.19 3.46 90.09
C SER A 9 5.08 4.00 89.16
N SER A 10 4.52 5.16 89.47
CA SER A 10 3.48 5.81 88.66
C SER A 10 4.03 6.26 87.30
N SER A 11 5.21 6.88 87.30
CA SER A 11 5.93 7.31 86.09
C SER A 11 6.31 6.13 85.17
N LEU A 12 6.75 5.01 85.74
CA LEU A 12 7.11 3.80 84.98
C LEU A 12 5.88 3.15 84.34
N LYS A 13 4.73 3.15 85.03
CA LYS A 13 3.44 2.71 84.47
C LYS A 13 2.93 3.64 83.37
N GLU A 14 3.13 4.95 83.51
CA GLU A 14 2.76 5.90 82.46
C GLU A 14 3.64 5.76 81.22
N PHE A 15 4.94 5.52 81.41
CA PHE A 15 5.88 5.21 80.34
C PHE A 15 5.48 3.94 79.59
N ASP A 16 5.16 2.86 80.29
CA ASP A 16 4.72 1.59 79.67
C ASP A 16 3.43 1.75 78.85
N LYS A 17 2.47 2.54 79.36
CA LYS A 17 1.27 2.91 78.60
C LYS A 17 1.60 3.70 77.33
N LYS A 18 2.49 4.70 77.42
CA LYS A 18 2.93 5.48 76.26
C LYS A 18 3.68 4.62 75.25
N MET A 19 4.50 3.67 75.71
CA MET A 19 5.22 2.74 74.85
C MET A 19 4.28 1.76 74.15
N THR A 20 3.25 1.29 74.84
CA THR A 20 2.19 0.46 74.25
C THR A 20 1.41 1.22 73.17
N ILE A 21 1.05 2.48 73.43
CA ILE A 21 0.40 3.35 72.44
C ILE A 21 1.32 3.58 71.25
N PHE A 22 2.61 3.86 71.48
CA PHE A 22 3.60 4.04 70.43
C PHE A 22 3.78 2.78 69.57
N SER A 23 3.84 1.60 70.19
CA SER A 23 3.91 0.32 69.48
C SER A 23 2.68 0.11 68.58
N SER A 24 1.48 0.43 69.08
CA SER A 24 0.24 0.36 68.28
C SER A 24 0.24 1.35 67.11
N ILE A 25 0.79 2.56 67.30
CA ILE A 25 0.95 3.55 66.22
C ILE A 25 1.92 3.02 65.17
N LEU A 26 3.05 2.45 65.58
CA LEU A 26 4.06 1.88 64.67
C LEU A 26 3.48 0.72 63.85
N GLU A 27 2.71 -0.17 64.47
CA GLU A 27 2.05 -1.29 63.80
C GLU A 27 1.05 -0.81 62.74
N LYS A 28 0.17 0.15 63.10
CA LYS A 28 -0.78 0.74 62.16
C LYS A 28 -0.08 1.47 61.02
N PHE A 29 1.01 2.19 61.32
CA PHE A 29 1.79 2.87 60.31
C PHE A 29 2.48 1.90 59.34
N GLY A 30 3.05 0.79 59.87
CA GLY A 30 3.63 -0.27 59.06
C GLY A 30 2.59 -0.93 58.13
N LEU A 31 1.39 -1.23 58.66
CA LEU A 31 0.31 -1.80 57.86
C LEU A 31 -0.17 -0.84 56.77
N ASP A 32 -0.32 0.46 57.06
CA ASP A 32 -0.72 1.48 56.08
C ASP A 32 0.33 1.65 54.97
N ILE A 33 1.63 1.62 55.32
CA ILE A 33 2.72 1.63 54.34
C ILE A 33 2.65 0.40 53.43
N ILE A 34 2.55 -0.80 54.00
CA ILE A 34 2.49 -2.05 53.23
C ILE A 34 1.29 -2.03 52.28
N THR A 35 0.13 -1.58 52.79
CA THR A 35 -1.10 -1.49 52.00
C THR A 35 -0.96 -0.48 50.86
N LYS A 36 -0.46 0.73 51.14
CA LYS A 36 -0.25 1.77 50.12
C LYS A 36 0.81 1.37 49.11
N MET A 37 1.86 0.69 49.53
CA MET A 37 2.92 0.20 48.65
C MET A 37 2.39 -0.91 47.73
N GLY A 38 1.58 -1.83 48.26
CA GLY A 38 0.88 -2.84 47.46
C GLY A 38 -0.06 -2.24 46.41
N GLN A 39 -0.88 -1.26 46.80
CA GLN A 39 -1.75 -0.52 45.87
C GLN A 39 -0.95 0.24 44.81
N THR A 40 0.16 0.86 45.21
CA THR A 40 1.04 1.59 44.29
C THR A 40 1.69 0.64 43.30
N ASN A 41 2.17 -0.53 43.74
CA ASN A 41 2.75 -1.54 42.86
C ASN A 41 1.73 -2.03 41.83
N LEU A 42 0.50 -2.30 42.25
CA LEU A 42 -0.58 -2.68 41.34
C LEU A 42 -0.87 -1.58 40.30
N LYS A 43 -0.92 -0.32 40.71
CA LYS A 43 -1.08 0.81 39.78
C LYS A 43 0.10 0.95 38.82
N ILE A 44 1.33 0.73 39.28
CA ILE A 44 2.53 0.73 38.42
C ILE A 44 2.42 -0.39 37.39
N THR A 45 2.06 -1.61 37.79
CA THR A 45 1.85 -2.72 36.85
C THR A 45 0.79 -2.39 35.81
N GLN A 46 -0.36 -1.85 36.24
CA GLN A 46 -1.42 -1.42 35.31
C GLN A 46 -0.93 -0.34 34.34
N LEU A 47 -0.12 0.62 34.80
CA LEU A 47 0.48 1.64 33.94
C LEU A 47 1.49 1.03 32.96
N THR A 48 2.29 0.06 33.40
CA THR A 48 3.21 -0.70 32.53
C THR A 48 2.44 -1.42 31.44
N ASP A 49 1.38 -2.15 31.79
CA ASP A 49 0.53 -2.88 30.83
C ASP A 49 -0.09 -1.90 29.80
N MET A 50 -0.57 -0.75 30.26
CA MET A 50 -1.10 0.31 29.37
C MET A 50 -0.02 0.88 28.43
N VAL A 51 1.22 1.05 28.91
CA VAL A 51 2.34 1.51 28.08
C VAL A 51 2.69 0.47 27.01
N ASP A 52 2.68 -0.81 27.36
CA ASP A 52 2.94 -1.89 26.40
C ASP A 52 1.82 -1.98 25.34
N GLU A 53 0.57 -1.81 25.75
CA GLU A 53 -0.56 -1.73 24.82
C GLU A 53 -0.45 -0.50 23.89
N LEU A 54 -0.10 0.67 24.42
CA LEU A 54 0.15 1.88 23.62
C LEU A 54 1.30 1.69 22.64
N ASN A 55 2.37 1.00 23.04
CA ASN A 55 3.49 0.69 22.17
C ASN A 55 3.05 -0.23 21.02
N LYS A 56 2.23 -1.24 21.30
CA LYS A 56 1.65 -2.12 20.27
C LYS A 56 0.76 -1.35 19.30
N VAL A 57 -0.16 -0.52 19.80
CA VAL A 57 -1.00 0.35 18.95
C VAL A 57 -0.14 1.29 18.11
N THR A 58 0.95 1.82 18.66
CA THR A 58 1.89 2.67 17.91
C THR A 58 2.58 1.91 16.77
N ILE A 59 2.95 0.65 16.98
CA ILE A 59 3.50 -0.22 15.93
C ILE A 59 2.46 -0.44 14.83
N ASP A 60 1.21 -0.74 15.20
CA ASP A 60 0.12 -0.94 14.25
C ASP A 60 -0.15 0.35 13.44
N ILE A 61 -0.16 1.51 14.09
CA ILE A 61 -0.28 2.83 13.42
C ILE A 61 0.87 3.07 12.45
N LYS A 62 2.11 2.74 12.82
CA LYS A 62 3.26 2.80 11.89
C LYS A 62 3.07 1.84 10.72
N GLY A 63 2.47 0.67 10.96
CA GLY A 63 2.08 -0.29 9.92
C GLY A 63 1.03 0.24 8.94
N PHE A 64 0.19 1.22 9.34
CA PHE A 64 -0.74 1.87 8.42
C PHE A 64 -0.10 2.87 7.46
N LEU A 65 1.12 3.37 7.75
CA LEU A 65 1.83 4.31 6.88
C LEU A 65 2.00 3.80 5.42
N PRO A 66 2.50 2.56 5.17
CA PRO A 66 2.56 2.01 3.81
C PRO A 66 1.18 1.81 3.18
N GLN A 67 0.15 1.45 3.98
CA GLN A 67 -1.22 1.30 3.46
C GLN A 67 -1.78 2.65 2.99
N LEU A 68 -1.56 3.72 3.77
CA LEU A 68 -1.93 5.08 3.39
C LEU A 68 -1.17 5.54 2.14
N SER A 69 0.13 5.22 2.04
CA SER A 69 0.93 5.49 0.84
C SER A 69 0.35 4.80 -0.40
N ASN A 70 -0.13 3.56 -0.28
CA ASN A 70 -0.80 2.85 -1.37
C ASN A 70 -2.14 3.51 -1.74
N VAL A 71 -2.93 3.94 -0.76
CA VAL A 71 -4.18 4.68 -1.00
C VAL A 71 -3.92 5.99 -1.76
N ILE A 72 -2.91 6.77 -1.34
CA ILE A 72 -2.51 8.01 -2.02
C ILE A 72 -2.07 7.72 -3.46
N LYS A 73 -1.27 6.66 -3.68
CA LYS A 73 -0.85 6.25 -5.03
C LYS A 73 -2.06 5.89 -5.92
N ASN A 74 -3.02 5.16 -5.36
CA ASN A 74 -4.25 4.79 -6.08
C ASN A 74 -5.12 6.02 -6.39
N GLN A 75 -5.23 6.97 -5.46
CA GLN A 75 -5.92 8.24 -5.68
C GLN A 75 -5.28 9.04 -6.82
N LYS A 76 -3.94 9.11 -6.87
CA LYS A 76 -3.23 9.77 -7.97
C LYS A 76 -3.48 9.08 -9.31
N SER A 77 -3.48 7.74 -9.35
CA SER A 77 -3.83 6.98 -10.56
C SER A 77 -5.26 7.29 -11.02
N LEU A 78 -6.22 7.35 -10.09
CA LEU A 78 -7.61 7.71 -10.38
C LEU A 78 -7.72 9.16 -10.89
N GLU A 79 -6.96 10.09 -10.32
CA GLU A 79 -6.93 11.48 -10.78
C GLU A 79 -6.38 11.60 -12.21
N ASP A 80 -5.30 10.87 -12.52
CA ASP A 80 -4.71 10.82 -13.86
C ASP A 80 -5.73 10.24 -14.89
N GLU A 81 -6.42 9.17 -14.52
CA GLU A 81 -7.50 8.57 -15.34
C GLU A 81 -8.67 9.54 -15.54
N LEU A 82 -9.08 10.26 -14.50
CA LEU A 82 -10.20 11.20 -14.56
C LEU A 82 -9.85 12.43 -15.39
N ASN A 83 -8.62 12.93 -15.29
CA ASN A 83 -8.09 14.00 -16.14
C ASN A 83 -8.06 13.58 -17.60
N LEU A 84 -7.70 12.32 -17.87
CA LEU A 84 -7.76 11.75 -19.21
C LEU A 84 -9.19 11.69 -19.72
N VAL A 85 -10.16 11.20 -18.93
CA VAL A 85 -11.57 11.19 -19.34
C VAL A 85 -12.07 12.61 -19.63
N LYS A 86 -11.67 13.58 -18.81
CA LYS A 86 -12.00 14.98 -19.03
C LYS A 86 -11.43 15.52 -20.34
N SER A 87 -10.18 15.21 -20.67
CA SER A 87 -9.58 15.63 -21.95
C SER A 87 -10.29 14.99 -23.14
N LEU A 88 -10.66 13.72 -23.04
CA LEU A 88 -11.45 13.01 -24.06
C LEU A 88 -12.82 13.69 -24.28
N ILE A 89 -13.55 14.02 -23.22
CA ILE A 89 -14.84 14.71 -23.32
C ILE A 89 -14.68 16.09 -23.96
N THR A 90 -13.65 16.84 -23.54
CA THR A 90 -13.40 18.19 -24.07
C THR A 90 -13.11 18.17 -25.57
N ASN A 91 -12.33 17.17 -26.01
CA ASN A 91 -12.02 16.96 -27.42
C ASN A 91 -13.25 16.54 -28.24
N LEU A 92 -14.13 15.71 -27.68
CA LEU A 92 -15.41 15.32 -28.30
C LEU A 92 -16.37 16.52 -28.46
N SER A 93 -16.40 17.43 -27.50
CA SER A 93 -17.22 18.66 -27.59
C SER A 93 -16.66 19.73 -28.53
N SER A 94 -15.45 19.54 -29.08
CA SER A 94 -14.75 20.52 -29.93
C SER A 94 -14.87 20.23 -31.43
N THR A 95 -15.65 19.23 -31.86
CA THR A 95 -15.83 18.91 -33.27
C THR A 95 -16.75 19.94 -33.96
N PRO A 96 -16.30 20.68 -34.98
CA PRO A 96 -17.15 21.60 -35.71
C PRO A 96 -18.20 20.80 -36.49
N SER A 97 -19.47 21.09 -36.26
CA SER A 97 -20.57 20.60 -37.10
C SER A 97 -20.40 21.14 -38.52
N ILE A 98 -19.82 20.33 -39.41
CA ILE A 98 -19.80 20.61 -40.85
C ILE A 98 -21.16 20.20 -41.41
N LYS A 99 -21.87 21.19 -41.94
CA LYS A 99 -23.16 21.02 -42.62
C LYS A 99 -23.01 20.10 -43.83
N THR A 100 -23.89 19.11 -43.86
CA THR A 100 -24.11 18.06 -44.85
C THR A 100 -24.40 18.56 -46.26
N GLY A 101 -23.78 17.90 -47.25
CA GLY A 101 -24.19 17.91 -48.65
C GLY A 101 -23.68 16.68 -49.41
N ILE A 102 -24.57 15.68 -49.56
CA ILE A 102 -24.67 14.68 -50.67
C ILE A 102 -23.44 13.80 -50.94
N GLU A 103 -23.52 12.50 -50.63
CA GLU A 103 -23.73 11.36 -51.57
C GLU A 103 -23.30 10.04 -50.92
N ASN A 104 -24.01 8.95 -51.22
CA ASN A 104 -23.79 7.63 -50.61
C ASN A 104 -22.49 6.98 -51.11
N THR A 105 -21.43 7.08 -50.32
CA THR A 105 -20.35 6.09 -50.26
C THR A 105 -20.06 5.82 -48.79
N ILE A 106 -20.13 4.56 -48.37
CA ILE A 106 -19.60 4.14 -47.07
C ILE A 106 -18.09 4.29 -47.17
N GLU A 107 -17.57 5.49 -46.91
CA GLU A 107 -16.16 5.71 -46.61
C GLU A 107 -15.86 4.97 -45.32
N ARG A 108 -15.20 3.81 -45.44
CA ARG A 108 -14.45 3.25 -44.33
C ARG A 108 -13.40 4.29 -43.96
N ASP A 109 -13.44 4.74 -42.72
CA ASP A 109 -12.47 5.66 -42.12
C ASP A 109 -11.04 5.11 -42.31
N GLU A 110 -10.31 5.63 -43.30
CA GLU A 110 -8.92 5.22 -43.62
C GLU A 110 -8.00 5.44 -42.41
N SER A 111 -8.30 6.44 -41.56
CA SER A 111 -7.50 6.79 -40.38
C SER A 111 -7.50 5.70 -39.30
N ALA A 112 -8.60 4.96 -39.17
CA ALA A 112 -8.71 3.83 -38.25
C ALA A 112 -7.95 2.61 -38.75
N THR A 113 -7.89 2.42 -40.07
CA THR A 113 -7.16 1.32 -40.71
C THR A 113 -5.65 1.55 -40.62
N ASP A 114 -5.18 2.78 -40.84
CA ASP A 114 -3.77 3.16 -40.76
C ASP A 114 -3.20 3.04 -39.33
N ARG A 115 -3.96 3.46 -38.32
CA ARG A 115 -3.56 3.34 -36.91
C ARG A 115 -3.51 1.89 -36.44
N ARG A 116 -4.45 1.06 -36.88
CA ARG A 116 -4.43 -0.38 -36.61
C ARG A 116 -3.18 -1.04 -37.18
N ASP A 117 -2.87 -0.75 -38.44
CA ASP A 117 -1.75 -1.37 -39.15
C ASP A 117 -0.40 -0.91 -38.56
N LEU A 118 -0.32 0.33 -38.08
CA LEU A 118 0.82 0.83 -37.31
C LEU A 118 1.03 0.07 -35.99
N ILE A 119 -0.04 -0.16 -35.22
CA ILE A 119 0.02 -0.90 -33.95
C ILE A 119 0.44 -2.36 -34.18
N VAL A 120 -0.13 -3.02 -35.20
CA VAL A 120 0.24 -4.39 -35.57
C VAL A 120 1.70 -4.46 -35.99
N LYS A 121 2.20 -3.47 -36.74
CA LYS A 121 3.62 -3.38 -37.10
C LYS A 121 4.51 -3.24 -35.87
N GLN A 122 4.14 -2.39 -34.91
CA GLN A 122 4.90 -2.23 -33.65
C GLN A 122 4.95 -3.53 -32.83
N PHE A 123 3.88 -4.33 -32.83
CA PHE A 123 3.88 -5.66 -32.20
C PHE A 123 4.83 -6.64 -32.88
N ASN A 124 4.81 -6.72 -34.21
CA ASN A 124 5.70 -7.60 -34.96
C ASN A 124 7.17 -7.18 -34.80
N GLU A 125 7.44 -5.86 -34.73
CA GLU A 125 8.78 -5.35 -34.42
C GLU A 125 9.22 -5.67 -33.00
N LEU A 126 8.29 -5.69 -32.04
CA LEU A 126 8.58 -6.08 -30.66
C LEU A 126 8.94 -7.56 -30.58
N GLU A 127 8.15 -8.44 -31.21
CA GLU A 127 8.38 -9.88 -31.29
C GLU A 127 9.77 -10.19 -31.86
N ALA A 128 10.10 -9.63 -33.03
CA ALA A 128 11.40 -9.82 -33.67
C ALA A 128 12.58 -9.31 -32.83
N LYS A 129 12.38 -8.28 -32.00
CA LYS A 129 13.44 -7.73 -31.14
C LYS A 129 13.60 -8.50 -29.84
N LEU A 130 12.53 -9.09 -29.31
CA LEU A 130 12.59 -10.00 -28.16
C LEU A 130 13.43 -11.24 -28.47
N GLU A 131 13.41 -11.74 -29.70
CA GLU A 131 14.27 -12.85 -30.12
C GLU A 131 15.76 -12.50 -30.08
N ASN A 132 16.12 -11.25 -30.36
CA ASN A 132 17.49 -10.83 -30.65
C ASN A 132 18.17 -9.97 -29.55
N LYS A 133 17.42 -9.42 -28.58
CA LYS A 133 17.96 -8.54 -27.53
C LYS A 133 17.36 -8.84 -26.16
N ASP A 134 18.23 -9.06 -25.19
CA ASP A 134 17.89 -9.18 -23.76
C ASP A 134 18.02 -7.82 -23.04
N ASP A 135 17.16 -6.86 -23.42
CA ASP A 135 17.15 -5.51 -22.81
C ASP A 135 15.75 -5.12 -22.30
N PRO A 136 15.51 -5.27 -20.99
CA PRO A 136 14.24 -4.88 -20.35
C PRO A 136 13.85 -3.42 -20.54
N LYS A 137 14.82 -2.48 -20.57
CA LYS A 137 14.53 -1.04 -20.70
C LYS A 137 14.04 -0.68 -22.10
N TYR A 138 14.61 -1.32 -23.11
CA TYR A 138 14.20 -1.15 -24.49
C TYR A 138 12.77 -1.68 -24.71
N VAL A 139 12.49 -2.91 -24.26
CA VAL A 139 11.16 -3.55 -24.34
C VAL A 139 10.10 -2.72 -23.63
N LYS A 140 10.42 -2.21 -22.44
CA LYS A 140 9.53 -1.34 -21.66
C LYS A 140 9.14 -0.08 -22.43
N THR A 141 10.08 0.52 -23.16
CA THR A 141 9.82 1.75 -23.93
C THR A 141 8.82 1.48 -25.04
N ILE A 142 8.97 0.37 -25.76
CA ILE A 142 8.04 -0.05 -26.82
C ILE A 142 6.66 -0.36 -26.24
N LEU A 143 6.58 -1.12 -25.13
CA LEU A 143 5.31 -1.45 -24.50
C LEU A 143 4.56 -0.23 -23.96
N LYS A 144 5.29 0.80 -23.48
CA LYS A 144 4.68 2.07 -23.08
C LYS A 144 4.08 2.83 -24.28
N GLN A 145 4.76 2.82 -25.42
CA GLN A 145 4.25 3.45 -26.64
C GLN A 145 3.02 2.69 -27.16
N LEU A 146 3.11 1.37 -27.28
CA LEU A 146 2.00 0.50 -27.65
C LEU A 146 0.78 0.69 -26.74
N ARG A 147 1.01 0.89 -25.43
CA ARG A 147 -0.07 1.17 -24.47
C ARG A 147 -0.83 2.45 -24.81
N ILE A 148 -0.12 3.51 -25.20
CA ILE A 148 -0.73 4.79 -25.60
C ILE A 148 -1.48 4.59 -26.91
N ASP A 149 -0.84 4.00 -27.92
CA ASP A 149 -1.40 3.85 -29.26
C ASP A 149 -2.67 2.95 -29.24
N ILE A 150 -2.67 1.86 -28.45
CA ILE A 150 -3.83 0.97 -28.29
C ILE A 150 -4.97 1.61 -27.50
N PHE A 151 -4.63 2.43 -26.49
CA PHE A 151 -5.61 3.18 -25.74
C PHE A 151 -6.35 4.17 -26.65
N GLU A 152 -5.61 4.92 -27.46
CA GLU A 152 -6.17 5.85 -28.45
C GLU A 152 -7.01 5.15 -29.53
N PHE A 153 -6.62 3.93 -29.94
CA PHE A 153 -7.30 3.20 -31.01
C PHE A 153 -8.55 2.41 -30.55
N THR A 154 -8.56 1.79 -29.36
CA THR A 154 -9.62 0.83 -28.97
C THR A 154 -10.28 1.07 -27.61
N GLY A 155 -9.70 1.92 -26.74
CA GLY A 155 -10.10 2.03 -25.34
C GLY A 155 -10.00 0.70 -24.55
N GLY A 156 -9.18 -0.25 -24.99
CA GLY A 156 -9.21 -1.66 -24.56
C GLY A 156 -8.65 -1.93 -23.15
N HIS A 157 -9.51 -1.92 -22.13
CA HIS A 157 -9.14 -2.05 -20.71
C HIS A 157 -8.36 -3.33 -20.34
N SER A 158 -8.70 -4.49 -20.93
CA SER A 158 -8.04 -5.77 -20.62
C SER A 158 -6.58 -5.83 -21.12
N MET A 159 -6.30 -5.30 -22.31
CA MET A 159 -4.95 -5.30 -22.90
C MET A 159 -4.04 -4.31 -22.17
N LEU A 160 -4.59 -3.14 -21.81
CA LEU A 160 -3.86 -2.11 -21.07
C LEU A 160 -3.48 -2.56 -19.66
N ASN A 161 -4.34 -3.33 -19.00
CA ASN A 161 -4.03 -3.92 -17.69
C ASN A 161 -2.85 -4.91 -17.80
N GLN A 162 -2.87 -5.78 -18.83
CA GLN A 162 -1.75 -6.70 -19.07
C GLN A 162 -0.44 -5.94 -19.33
N PHE A 163 -0.48 -4.88 -20.14
CA PHE A 163 0.67 -4.01 -20.35
C PHE A 163 1.18 -3.35 -19.07
N ALA A 164 0.29 -2.85 -18.21
CA ALA A 164 0.67 -2.24 -16.94
C ALA A 164 1.39 -3.25 -16.02
N GLN A 165 0.92 -4.49 -15.98
CA GLN A 165 1.55 -5.57 -15.21
C GLN A 165 2.95 -5.90 -15.75
N ILE A 166 3.09 -6.07 -17.06
CA ILE A 166 4.38 -6.36 -17.70
C ILE A 166 5.36 -5.19 -17.53
N ILE A 167 4.92 -3.95 -17.73
CA ILE A 167 5.76 -2.74 -17.54
C ILE A 167 6.27 -2.63 -16.10
N THR A 168 5.42 -2.89 -15.11
CA THR A 168 5.80 -2.85 -13.69
C THR A 168 6.85 -3.91 -13.36
N ARG A 169 6.80 -5.08 -14.01
CA ARG A 169 7.81 -6.13 -13.83
C ARG A 169 9.12 -5.78 -14.53
N LEU A 170 9.05 -5.21 -15.72
CA LEU A 170 10.23 -4.67 -16.41
C LEU A 170 10.92 -3.53 -15.65
N ASP A 171 10.22 -2.83 -14.76
CA ASP A 171 10.82 -1.85 -13.84
C ASP A 171 11.74 -2.49 -12.79
N SER A 172 11.47 -3.74 -12.44
CA SER A 172 12.20 -4.48 -11.40
C SER A 172 13.14 -5.55 -11.98
N ALA A 173 13.01 -5.89 -13.27
CA ALA A 173 13.79 -6.92 -13.94
C ALA A 173 15.18 -6.42 -14.38
N ILE A 174 16.18 -7.27 -14.20
CA ILE A 174 17.56 -7.10 -14.67
C ILE A 174 17.70 -7.70 -16.07
N SER A 175 16.97 -8.79 -16.37
CA SER A 175 16.94 -9.49 -17.66
C SER A 175 15.51 -9.85 -18.06
N LEU A 176 15.24 -10.03 -19.37
CA LEU A 176 13.98 -10.55 -19.87
C LEU A 176 13.79 -12.04 -19.55
N ASN A 177 14.87 -12.73 -19.16
CA ASN A 177 14.83 -14.11 -18.68
C ASN A 177 14.50 -14.22 -17.20
N ASP A 178 14.32 -13.10 -16.49
CA ASP A 178 13.88 -13.11 -15.10
C ASP A 178 12.49 -13.78 -15.01
N LEU A 179 12.32 -14.66 -14.02
CA LEU A 179 11.07 -15.37 -13.79
C LEU A 179 10.02 -14.40 -13.23
N MET A 180 8.79 -14.54 -13.74
CA MET A 180 7.65 -13.76 -13.28
C MET A 180 7.35 -13.87 -11.78
N ASN A 181 7.71 -14.98 -11.14
CA ASN A 181 7.50 -15.25 -9.74
C ASN A 181 8.62 -16.18 -9.22
N GLU A 182 9.55 -15.67 -8.41
CA GLU A 182 10.70 -16.44 -7.89
C GLU A 182 10.29 -17.65 -7.03
N GLN A 183 9.04 -17.66 -6.55
CA GLN A 183 8.47 -18.70 -5.69
C GLN A 183 7.63 -19.73 -6.43
N ASP A 184 7.44 -19.57 -7.75
CA ASP A 184 6.62 -20.45 -8.58
C ASP A 184 7.48 -21.11 -9.66
N THR A 185 7.70 -22.41 -9.54
CA THR A 185 8.49 -23.23 -10.47
C THR A 185 7.82 -23.40 -11.84
N THR A 186 6.58 -22.96 -12.01
CA THR A 186 5.84 -22.94 -13.29
C THR A 186 5.82 -21.56 -13.95
N SER A 187 6.43 -20.57 -13.30
CA SER A 187 6.48 -19.19 -13.77
C SER A 187 7.27 -19.09 -15.08
N ASN A 188 6.62 -18.62 -16.15
CA ASN A 188 7.31 -18.28 -17.40
C ASN A 188 8.23 -17.07 -17.20
N THR A 189 9.25 -16.95 -18.06
CA THR A 189 10.09 -15.74 -18.10
C THR A 189 9.29 -14.58 -18.67
N ILE A 190 9.68 -13.34 -18.33
CA ILE A 190 9.05 -12.13 -18.87
C ILE A 190 9.04 -12.16 -20.41
N LYS A 191 10.12 -12.65 -21.03
CA LYS A 191 10.22 -12.85 -22.48
C LYS A 191 9.14 -13.76 -23.04
N VAL A 192 8.96 -14.95 -22.44
CA VAL A 192 8.00 -15.95 -22.92
C VAL A 192 6.58 -15.41 -22.82
N GLU A 193 6.23 -14.76 -21.70
CA GLU A 193 4.89 -14.20 -21.52
C GLU A 193 4.56 -13.11 -22.55
N ILE A 194 5.52 -12.22 -22.86
CA ILE A 194 5.29 -11.18 -23.87
C ILE A 194 5.06 -11.83 -25.24
N ILE A 195 5.88 -12.81 -25.63
CA ILE A 195 5.75 -13.51 -26.92
C ILE A 195 4.40 -14.22 -27.02
N GLU A 196 3.99 -14.97 -25.99
CA GLU A 196 2.71 -15.68 -25.97
C GLU A 196 1.50 -14.72 -25.97
N SER A 197 1.67 -13.49 -25.47
CA SER A 197 0.61 -12.50 -25.39
C SER A 197 0.42 -11.70 -26.68
N ILE A 198 1.46 -11.54 -27.52
CA ILE A 198 1.41 -10.75 -28.77
C ILE A 198 0.30 -11.23 -29.73
N PRO A 199 0.17 -12.53 -30.05
CA PRO A 199 -0.90 -13.00 -30.94
C PRO A 199 -2.29 -12.71 -30.38
N ASN A 200 -2.47 -12.82 -29.07
CA ASN A 200 -3.73 -12.52 -28.40
C ASN A 200 -4.08 -11.03 -28.46
N TRP A 201 -3.07 -10.16 -28.37
CA TRP A 201 -3.24 -8.72 -28.51
C TRP A 201 -3.63 -8.34 -29.95
N ILE A 202 -2.93 -8.88 -30.94
CA ILE A 202 -3.25 -8.67 -32.37
C ILE A 202 -4.68 -9.17 -32.66
N ASN A 203 -5.06 -10.36 -32.21
CA ASN A 203 -6.41 -10.90 -32.40
C ASN A 203 -7.49 -10.01 -31.78
N LYS A 204 -7.28 -9.48 -30.56
CA LYS A 204 -8.22 -8.55 -29.92
C LYS A 204 -8.39 -7.24 -30.68
N LEU A 205 -7.36 -6.78 -31.39
CA LEU A 205 -7.45 -5.61 -32.28
C LEU A 205 -8.20 -5.92 -33.58
N MET A 206 -8.12 -7.16 -34.07
CA MET A 206 -8.75 -7.59 -35.31
C MET A 206 -10.24 -7.95 -35.17
N ILE A 207 -10.69 -8.38 -33.97
CA ILE A 207 -12.10 -8.79 -33.74
C ILE A 207 -13.06 -7.58 -33.59
N LYS A 208 -12.53 -6.37 -33.35
CA LYS A 208 -13.33 -5.16 -33.08
C LYS A 208 -13.63 -4.27 -34.30
N SER A 209 -13.34 -4.74 -35.53
CA SER A 209 -13.68 -4.03 -36.77
C SER A 209 -15.11 -4.28 -37.25
#